data_AF-A0A2S4LX58-F1
#
_entry.id   AF-A0A2S4LX58-F1
#
_cell.length_a   1.000
_cell.length_b   1.000
_cell.length_c   1.000
_cell.angle_alpha   90.00
_cell.angle_beta   90.00
_cell.angle_gamma   90.00
#
_symmetry.space_group_name_H-M   'P 1'
#
loop_
_entity.id
_entity.type
_entity.pdbx_description
1 polymer ?
#
loop_
_entity_poly.entity_id
_entity_poly.type
_entity_poly.pdbx_seq_one_letter_code
_entity_poly.pdbx_strand_id
1 'polypeptide(L)'
;MIGQFPRAARTSDFWRVNSYGYPCFFSESEKSQEAWTTLLSFFNFTNYDELKSYWSSTGAPRQLSSHAVESWKATFEEFGILYVESRSNRITITPAGAQLKDAADRGDKNEFAWIGLNLLLRYPLRGPRRPKSEAHRDSDLLLYRFWYSALLDLDGYVWWTELERVLCRVFLTNETIDAVEDIRTLRSHPELLTQINMPVGQRQGAFYNSLNQVAVHAGMNHLLLGGEDMECPYGVTELKRRHFIRKDWLGMIRKALSNNGGSDQCATGGSAIARLPAAPMFSDENEYFSYLGAPVTPMNVHVTSALTSVVMQGERVFFLSEGESYKVLSGQDILGPVASLCQLARGQRIILSHDEQWTYLVEAKDLLDANVVKVRLRRARPISNIQVIRALRGNANG
;
A
#
# COMPACT_ATOMS: atom_id res chain seq x y z
N MET A 1 25.53 -22.45 3.63
CA MET A 1 26.22 -21.22 3.22
C MET A 1 25.16 -20.13 3.13
N ILE A 2 25.29 -19.07 3.91
CA ILE A 2 24.48 -17.85 3.74
C ILE A 2 24.93 -17.23 2.40
N GLY A 3 23.99 -16.88 1.53
CA GLY A 3 24.29 -16.18 0.27
C GLY A 3 24.83 -14.77 0.53
N GLN A 4 24.99 -13.97 -0.53
CA GLN A 4 25.32 -12.55 -0.39
C GLN A 4 24.29 -11.84 0.51
N PHE A 5 24.76 -11.14 1.54
CA PHE A 5 23.95 -10.37 2.47
C PHE A 5 24.57 -8.96 2.69
N PRO A 6 23.79 -7.88 2.66
CA PRO A 6 22.40 -7.83 2.18
C PRO A 6 22.31 -8.22 0.69
N ARG A 7 21.15 -8.70 0.25
CA ARG A 7 20.94 -9.16 -1.13
C ARG A 7 21.06 -8.05 -2.17
N ALA A 8 20.78 -6.81 -1.77
CA ALA A 8 20.94 -5.62 -2.59
C ALA A 8 21.58 -4.47 -1.80
N ALA A 9 22.40 -3.66 -2.47
CA ALA A 9 22.83 -2.38 -1.93
C ALA A 9 21.61 -1.47 -1.73
N ARG A 10 21.56 -0.76 -0.60
CA ARG A 10 20.44 0.12 -0.25
C ARG A 10 20.88 1.58 -0.31
N THR A 11 20.01 2.46 -0.80
CA THR A 11 20.25 3.92 -0.76
C THR A 11 20.47 4.41 0.67
N SER A 12 21.25 5.47 0.87
CA SER A 12 21.35 6.15 2.18
C SER A 12 20.13 7.01 2.51
N ASP A 13 19.13 7.02 1.63
CA ASP A 13 17.89 7.74 1.83
C ASP A 13 16.83 6.92 2.59
N PHE A 14 15.75 7.58 3.03
CA PHE A 14 14.67 6.96 3.79
C PHE A 14 13.31 7.59 3.49
N TRP A 15 12.22 6.88 3.77
CA TRP A 15 10.85 7.39 3.58
C TRP A 15 10.54 8.65 4.37
N ARG A 16 10.03 9.68 3.69
CA ARG A 16 9.53 10.91 4.32
C ARG A 16 8.03 11.07 4.06
N VAL A 17 7.25 11.06 5.13
CA VAL A 17 5.80 11.30 5.11
C VAL A 17 5.48 12.57 5.90
N ASN A 18 4.27 13.10 5.78
CA ASN A 18 3.88 14.31 6.52
C ASN A 18 3.78 14.04 8.04
N SER A 19 3.96 15.09 8.84
CA SER A 19 4.31 14.94 10.27
C SER A 19 3.12 14.70 11.19
N TYR A 20 1.88 14.88 10.73
CA TYR A 20 0.68 14.70 11.53
C TYR A 20 0.04 13.33 11.31
N GLY A 21 -0.54 12.78 12.38
CA GLY A 21 -1.15 11.46 12.36
C GLY A 21 -2.46 11.38 11.57
N TYR A 22 -2.92 10.15 11.35
CA TYR A 22 -4.11 9.86 10.56
C TYR A 22 -5.42 10.29 11.27
N PRO A 23 -6.35 11.01 10.62
CA PRO A 23 -7.61 11.41 11.24
C PRO A 23 -8.52 10.19 11.46
N CYS A 24 -8.57 9.66 12.69
CA CYS A 24 -9.34 8.45 13.02
C CYS A 24 -10.41 8.74 14.08
N PHE A 25 -11.67 8.71 13.67
CA PHE A 25 -12.84 8.94 14.52
C PHE A 25 -12.99 7.89 15.64
N PHE A 26 -12.63 6.63 15.36
CA PHE A 26 -12.79 5.49 16.28
C PHE A 26 -11.59 5.25 17.20
N SER A 27 -10.59 6.14 17.20
CA SER A 27 -9.44 6.05 18.10
C SER A 27 -9.62 7.04 19.26
N GLU A 28 -9.46 6.56 20.47
CA GLU A 28 -9.62 7.36 21.70
C GLU A 28 -8.38 8.20 22.04
N SER A 29 -7.30 8.10 21.25
CA SER A 29 -6.10 8.90 21.49
C SER A 29 -6.35 10.37 21.20
N GLU A 30 -5.85 11.26 22.07
CA GLU A 30 -5.95 12.72 21.94
C GLU A 30 -5.46 13.20 20.56
N LYS A 31 -4.33 12.67 20.10
CA LYS A 31 -3.76 12.99 18.77
C LYS A 31 -4.68 12.60 17.62
N SER A 32 -5.45 11.53 17.76
CA SER A 32 -6.41 11.11 16.73
C SER A 32 -7.65 11.99 16.73
N GLN A 33 -8.16 12.34 17.92
CA GLN A 33 -9.29 13.25 18.06
C GLN A 33 -8.93 14.65 17.54
N GLU A 34 -7.72 15.12 17.81
CA GLU A 34 -7.18 16.36 17.26
C GLU A 34 -7.11 16.32 15.72
N ALA A 35 -6.56 15.24 15.16
CA ALA A 35 -6.49 15.05 13.70
C ALA A 35 -7.89 15.03 13.08
N TRP A 36 -8.84 14.31 13.69
CA TRP A 36 -10.22 14.23 13.23
C TRP A 36 -10.94 15.59 13.32
N THR A 37 -10.83 16.28 14.44
CA THR A 37 -11.41 17.62 14.64
C THR A 37 -10.86 18.62 13.62
N THR A 38 -9.54 18.56 13.38
CA THR A 38 -8.90 19.39 12.38
C THR A 38 -9.41 19.06 10.98
N LEU A 39 -9.55 17.78 10.63
CA LEU A 39 -10.13 17.36 9.35
C LEU A 39 -11.56 17.89 9.17
N LEU A 40 -12.42 17.77 10.19
CA LEU A 40 -13.81 18.24 10.11
C LEU A 40 -13.90 19.74 9.78
N SER A 41 -12.95 20.55 10.23
CA SER A 41 -12.91 21.96 9.84
C SER A 41 -12.76 22.13 8.32
N PHE A 42 -11.99 21.29 7.63
CA PHE A 42 -11.89 21.38 6.16
C PHE A 42 -13.19 21.03 5.43
N PHE A 43 -14.08 20.22 6.03
CA PHE A 43 -15.40 19.95 5.47
C PHE A 43 -16.37 21.13 5.61
N ASN A 44 -16.12 22.01 6.60
CA ASN A 44 -17.00 23.14 6.89
C ASN A 44 -16.66 24.40 6.09
N PHE A 45 -15.52 24.42 5.39
CA PHE A 45 -15.06 25.57 4.61
C PHE A 45 -14.82 25.18 3.16
N THR A 46 -15.16 26.08 2.24
CA THR A 46 -14.80 25.94 0.81
C THR A 46 -13.56 26.78 0.47
N ASN A 47 -13.36 27.91 1.16
CA ASN A 47 -12.22 28.80 0.97
C ASN A 47 -11.12 28.50 2.00
N TYR A 48 -9.90 28.31 1.53
CA TYR A 48 -8.78 27.89 2.37
C TYR A 48 -8.22 29.02 3.25
N ASP A 49 -8.22 30.26 2.77
CA ASP A 49 -7.80 31.42 3.57
C ASP A 49 -8.81 31.75 4.69
N GLU A 50 -10.11 31.53 4.46
CA GLU A 50 -11.13 31.60 5.51
C GLU A 50 -10.89 30.56 6.60
N LEU A 51 -10.55 29.33 6.22
CA LEU A 51 -10.19 28.26 7.16
C LEU A 51 -8.96 28.65 8.01
N LYS A 52 -7.92 29.21 7.39
CA LYS A 52 -6.73 29.69 8.13
C LYS A 52 -7.10 30.78 9.12
N SER A 53 -7.96 31.71 8.69
CA SER A 53 -8.44 32.81 9.52
C SER A 53 -9.25 32.28 10.72
N TYR A 54 -10.14 31.30 10.50
CA TYR A 54 -10.86 30.60 11.56
C TYR A 54 -9.91 30.01 12.61
N TRP A 55 -8.91 29.23 12.19
CA TRP A 55 -7.95 28.60 13.09
C TRP A 55 -7.03 29.59 13.83
N SER A 56 -6.87 30.82 13.33
CA SER A 56 -6.17 31.89 14.03
C SER A 56 -7.06 32.68 15.01
N SER A 57 -8.38 32.47 14.97
CA SER A 57 -9.36 33.21 15.76
C SER A 57 -9.57 32.62 17.16
N THR A 58 -10.25 33.36 18.03
CA THR A 58 -10.68 32.89 19.36
C THR A 58 -11.84 31.88 19.30
N GLY A 59 -12.48 31.70 18.14
CA GLY A 59 -13.58 30.76 17.95
C GLY A 59 -13.15 29.33 17.59
N ALA A 60 -11.85 29.09 17.39
CA ALA A 60 -11.32 27.76 17.13
C ALA A 60 -11.11 26.97 18.45
N PRO A 61 -11.20 25.62 18.42
CA PRO A 61 -10.93 24.79 19.61
C PRO A 61 -9.55 25.01 20.21
N ARG A 62 -8.58 25.39 19.37
CA ARG A 62 -7.27 25.93 19.74
C ARG A 62 -6.77 26.80 18.60
N GLN A 63 -5.85 27.71 18.90
CA GLN A 63 -5.22 28.52 17.85
C GLN A 63 -4.15 27.72 17.10
N LEU A 64 -4.19 27.74 15.78
CA LEU A 64 -3.14 27.22 14.90
C LEU A 64 -2.47 28.35 14.14
N SER A 65 -1.16 28.23 13.95
CA SER A 65 -0.47 29.05 12.96
C SER A 65 -0.87 28.64 11.54
N SER A 66 -0.78 29.56 10.59
CA SER A 66 -0.99 29.27 9.16
C SER A 66 -0.13 28.08 8.69
N HIS A 67 1.12 28.00 9.15
CA HIS A 67 2.02 26.89 8.85
C HIS A 67 1.51 25.53 9.37
N ALA A 68 0.90 25.50 10.57
CA ALA A 68 0.31 24.28 11.12
C ALA A 68 -0.91 23.84 10.28
N VAL A 69 -1.75 24.78 9.84
CA VAL A 69 -2.87 24.49 8.93
C VAL A 69 -2.37 23.93 7.59
N GLU A 70 -1.30 24.50 7.01
CA GLU A 70 -0.66 23.96 5.80
C GLU A 70 -0.12 22.55 5.98
N SER A 71 0.47 22.27 7.14
CA SER A 71 1.00 20.95 7.44
C SER A 71 -0.14 19.92 7.60
N TRP A 72 -1.29 20.31 8.19
CA TRP A 72 -2.49 19.47 8.25
C TRP A 72 -3.10 19.23 6.87
N LYS A 73 -3.22 20.28 6.06
CA LYS A 73 -3.66 20.16 4.66
C LYS A 73 -2.82 19.14 3.91
N ALA A 74 -1.49 19.28 3.96
CA ALA A 74 -0.58 18.37 3.28
C ALA A 74 -0.75 16.92 3.75
N THR A 75 -0.97 16.70 5.05
CA THR A 75 -1.30 15.37 5.60
C THR A 75 -2.60 14.81 5.01
N PHE A 76 -3.69 15.60 4.94
CA PHE A 76 -4.97 15.12 4.39
C PHE A 76 -4.93 14.91 2.87
N GLU A 77 -4.09 15.68 2.17
CA GLU A 77 -3.73 15.49 0.76
C GLU A 77 -2.99 14.16 0.55
N GLU A 78 -2.02 13.83 1.39
CA GLU A 78 -1.30 12.54 1.36
C GLU A 78 -2.25 11.35 1.56
N PHE A 79 -3.33 11.52 2.33
CA PHE A 79 -4.35 10.49 2.54
C PHE A 79 -5.44 10.48 1.45
N GLY A 80 -5.42 11.40 0.49
CA GLY A 80 -6.44 11.47 -0.56
C GLY A 80 -7.84 11.83 -0.07
N ILE A 81 -7.97 12.43 1.12
CA ILE A 81 -9.27 12.78 1.71
C ILE A 81 -9.77 14.10 1.10
N LEU A 82 -8.84 15.03 0.86
CA LEU A 82 -9.11 16.34 0.28
C LEU A 82 -7.86 16.87 -0.43
N TYR A 83 -8.01 17.95 -1.18
CA TYR A 83 -6.89 18.70 -1.70
C TYR A 83 -7.21 20.18 -1.91
N VAL A 84 -6.16 21.00 -1.94
CA VAL A 84 -6.19 22.36 -2.49
C VAL A 84 -5.14 22.43 -3.57
N GLU A 85 -5.56 22.54 -4.83
CA GLU A 85 -4.65 22.64 -5.96
C GLU A 85 -3.69 23.82 -5.82
N SER A 86 -2.49 23.68 -6.35
CA SER A 86 -1.53 24.79 -6.32
C SER A 86 -2.09 26.02 -7.02
N ARG A 87 -1.95 27.19 -6.39
CA ARG A 87 -2.49 28.48 -6.86
C ARG A 87 -4.02 28.56 -6.84
N SER A 88 -4.70 27.59 -6.23
CA SER A 88 -6.11 27.65 -5.87
C SER A 88 -6.27 28.03 -4.40
N ASN A 89 -7.42 28.60 -4.07
CA ASN A 89 -7.87 28.84 -2.69
C ASN A 89 -9.08 27.98 -2.33
N ARG A 90 -9.40 26.99 -3.16
CA ARG A 90 -10.58 26.15 -3.00
C ARG A 90 -10.19 24.81 -2.37
N ILE A 91 -10.82 24.51 -1.24
CA ILE A 91 -10.80 23.18 -0.63
C ILE A 91 -11.72 22.28 -1.44
N THR A 92 -11.19 21.15 -1.90
CA THR A 92 -11.95 20.12 -2.60
C THR A 92 -11.90 18.83 -1.80
N ILE A 93 -13.07 18.39 -1.32
CA ILE A 93 -13.23 17.08 -0.69
C ILE A 93 -13.31 16.02 -1.79
N THR A 94 -12.54 14.95 -1.67
CA THR A 94 -12.55 13.87 -2.67
C THR A 94 -13.78 12.98 -2.50
N PRO A 95 -14.19 12.23 -3.53
CA PRO A 95 -15.26 11.24 -3.39
C PRO A 95 -15.04 10.27 -2.22
N ALA A 96 -13.83 9.72 -2.06
CA ALA A 96 -13.52 8.85 -0.94
C ALA A 96 -13.43 9.57 0.41
N GLY A 97 -13.02 10.84 0.45
CA GLY A 97 -13.07 11.67 1.65
C GLY A 97 -14.49 11.87 2.16
N ALA A 98 -15.45 12.11 1.24
CA ALA A 98 -16.86 12.16 1.58
C ALA A 98 -17.36 10.82 2.12
N GLN A 99 -17.04 9.69 1.46
CA GLN A 99 -17.39 8.35 1.94
C GLN A 99 -16.83 8.08 3.35
N LEU A 100 -15.59 8.50 3.63
CA LEU A 100 -14.94 8.33 4.93
C LEU A 100 -15.69 9.09 6.03
N LYS A 101 -16.06 10.35 5.76
CA LYS A 101 -16.86 11.15 6.69
C LYS A 101 -18.24 10.53 6.92
N ASP A 102 -18.91 10.13 5.85
CA ASP A 102 -20.25 9.54 5.95
C ASP A 102 -20.24 8.24 6.77
N ALA A 103 -19.19 7.42 6.64
CA ALA A 103 -19.01 6.22 7.47
C ALA A 103 -18.81 6.56 8.95
N ALA A 104 -18.05 7.63 9.25
CA ALA A 104 -17.88 8.12 10.62
C ALA A 104 -19.21 8.65 11.21
N ASP A 105 -19.96 9.44 10.43
CA ASP A 105 -21.27 9.98 10.85
C ASP A 105 -22.30 8.88 11.14
N ARG A 106 -22.24 7.75 10.39
CA ARG A 106 -23.04 6.55 10.66
C ARG A 106 -22.54 5.70 11.83
N GLY A 107 -21.35 5.97 12.35
CA GLY A 107 -20.70 5.12 13.34
C GLY A 107 -20.26 3.75 12.79
N ASP A 108 -20.12 3.60 11.46
CA ASP A 108 -19.69 2.34 10.85
C ASP A 108 -18.15 2.24 10.84
N LYS A 109 -17.63 1.60 11.89
CA LYS A 109 -16.19 1.37 12.08
C LYS A 109 -15.55 0.53 10.98
N ASN A 110 -16.27 -0.45 10.43
CA ASN A 110 -15.71 -1.35 9.42
C ASN A 110 -15.64 -0.65 8.06
N GLU A 111 -16.69 0.07 7.69
CA GLU A 111 -16.70 0.86 6.47
C GLU A 111 -15.64 1.98 6.51
N PHE A 112 -15.52 2.67 7.65
CA PHE A 112 -14.47 3.68 7.86
C PHE A 112 -13.06 3.11 7.69
N ALA A 113 -12.78 1.97 8.33
CA ALA A 113 -11.51 1.28 8.21
C ALA A 113 -11.23 0.83 6.76
N TRP A 114 -12.24 0.30 6.08
CA TRP A 114 -12.12 -0.14 4.68
C TRP A 114 -11.78 1.02 3.74
N ILE A 115 -12.47 2.15 3.86
CA ILE A 115 -12.24 3.34 3.04
C ILE A 115 -10.84 3.90 3.31
N GLY A 116 -10.49 4.13 4.58
CA GLY A 116 -9.20 4.68 4.96
C GLY A 116 -8.02 3.79 4.56
N LEU A 117 -8.16 2.48 4.71
CA LEU A 117 -7.16 1.52 4.24
C LEU A 117 -6.97 1.64 2.72
N ASN A 118 -8.04 1.63 1.92
CA ASN A 118 -7.91 1.70 0.46
C ASN A 118 -7.33 3.05 -0.02
N LEU A 119 -7.62 4.15 0.68
CA LEU A 119 -6.97 5.44 0.46
C LEU A 119 -5.45 5.35 0.72
N LEU A 120 -5.03 4.81 1.86
CA LEU A 120 -3.61 4.62 2.19
C LEU A 120 -2.91 3.71 1.18
N LEU A 121 -3.53 2.60 0.77
CA LEU A 121 -2.94 1.65 -0.19
C LEU A 121 -2.68 2.27 -1.57
N ARG A 122 -3.28 3.43 -1.88
CA ARG A 122 -3.06 4.16 -3.13
C ARG A 122 -1.91 5.15 -3.04
N TYR A 123 -1.43 5.52 -1.85
CA TYR A 123 -0.42 6.57 -1.70
C TYR A 123 0.90 6.22 -2.40
N PRO A 124 1.28 6.96 -3.46
CA PRO A 124 2.57 6.81 -4.11
C PRO A 124 3.64 7.61 -3.34
N LEU A 125 4.74 6.96 -2.97
CA LEU A 125 5.80 7.57 -2.16
C LEU A 125 6.41 8.82 -2.81
N ARG A 126 6.37 8.90 -4.14
CA ARG A 126 6.81 10.06 -4.91
C ARG A 126 6.08 11.36 -4.56
N GLY A 127 4.79 11.26 -4.19
CA GLY A 127 3.92 12.40 -3.99
C GLY A 127 3.57 13.17 -5.28
N PRO A 128 2.82 14.29 -5.17
CA PRO A 128 2.20 14.95 -6.32
C PRO A 128 3.13 15.86 -7.14
N ARG A 129 4.15 16.51 -6.55
CA ARG A 129 4.98 17.49 -7.30
C ARG A 129 6.41 17.69 -6.82
N ARG A 130 6.61 17.94 -5.53
CA ARG A 130 7.94 18.24 -4.99
C ARG A 130 8.47 17.00 -4.29
N PRO A 131 9.28 16.18 -4.98
CA PRO A 131 9.83 15.00 -4.35
C PRO A 131 10.71 15.43 -3.19
N LYS A 132 10.58 14.72 -2.06
CA LYS A 132 11.30 15.04 -0.82
C LYS A 132 12.80 14.72 -0.92
N SER A 133 13.21 14.00 -1.97
CA SER A 133 14.59 13.70 -2.36
C SER A 133 14.61 13.07 -3.77
N GLU A 134 15.80 12.79 -4.32
CA GLU A 134 15.95 12.05 -5.58
C GLU A 134 15.36 10.65 -5.50
N ALA A 135 15.59 9.90 -4.41
CA ALA A 135 15.01 8.56 -4.25
C ALA A 135 13.47 8.58 -4.24
N HIS A 136 12.84 9.62 -3.66
CA HIS A 136 11.38 9.79 -3.76
C HIS A 136 10.95 10.11 -5.19
N ARG A 137 11.70 10.94 -5.91
CA ARG A 137 11.40 11.31 -7.30
C ARG A 137 11.31 10.09 -8.20
N ASP A 138 12.26 9.17 -8.05
CA ASP A 138 12.37 8.00 -8.92
C ASP A 138 11.55 6.81 -8.41
N SER A 139 10.97 6.93 -7.20
CA SER A 139 10.18 5.87 -6.59
C SER A 139 8.97 5.48 -7.45
N ASP A 140 8.74 4.18 -7.55
CA ASP A 140 7.51 3.57 -8.07
C ASP A 140 6.71 2.87 -6.95
N LEU A 141 7.04 3.14 -5.68
CA LEU A 141 6.50 2.41 -4.55
C LEU A 141 5.17 3.00 -4.07
N LEU A 142 4.17 2.13 -3.91
CA LEU A 142 2.97 2.41 -3.12
C LEU A 142 3.28 2.10 -1.65
N LEU A 143 3.67 3.11 -0.87
CA LEU A 143 4.30 2.94 0.45
C LEU A 143 3.49 2.04 1.39
N TYR A 144 2.23 2.39 1.65
CA TYR A 144 1.44 1.64 2.62
C TYR A 144 1.02 0.27 2.07
N ARG A 145 0.91 0.13 0.75
CA ARG A 145 0.70 -1.17 0.10
C ARG A 145 1.89 -2.10 0.30
N PHE A 146 3.10 -1.58 0.14
CA PHE A 146 4.34 -2.31 0.46
C PHE A 146 4.40 -2.67 1.95
N TRP A 147 4.14 -1.72 2.85
CA TRP A 147 4.15 -1.94 4.29
C TRP A 147 3.26 -3.11 4.72
N TYR A 148 1.99 -3.12 4.32
CA TYR A 148 1.08 -4.21 4.68
C TYR A 148 1.44 -5.53 4.00
N SER A 149 1.92 -5.48 2.76
CA SER A 149 2.37 -6.69 2.06
C SER A 149 3.60 -7.30 2.73
N ALA A 150 4.55 -6.47 3.21
CA ALA A 150 5.71 -6.90 3.97
C ALA A 150 5.28 -7.52 5.30
N LEU A 151 4.35 -6.89 6.04
CA LEU A 151 3.79 -7.46 7.26
C LEU A 151 3.19 -8.84 7.01
N LEU A 152 2.38 -9.03 5.96
CA LEU A 152 1.78 -10.32 5.64
C LEU A 152 2.83 -11.40 5.34
N ASP A 153 3.92 -11.03 4.66
CA ASP A 153 5.01 -11.94 4.31
C ASP A 153 6.00 -12.17 5.47
N LEU A 154 5.97 -11.35 6.51
CA LEU A 154 6.81 -11.39 7.70
C LEU A 154 6.03 -11.80 8.97
N ASP A 155 5.09 -12.74 8.81
CA ASP A 155 4.31 -13.34 9.91
C ASP A 155 3.40 -12.35 10.68
N GLY A 156 3.00 -11.28 10.01
CA GLY A 156 2.07 -10.27 10.54
C GLY A 156 2.72 -9.19 11.40
N TYR A 157 4.06 -9.14 11.50
CA TYR A 157 4.77 -8.14 12.31
C TYR A 157 6.11 -7.70 11.71
N VAL A 158 6.56 -6.52 12.12
CA VAL A 158 7.92 -6.01 11.87
C VAL A 158 8.48 -5.36 13.13
N TRP A 159 9.77 -5.53 13.36
CA TRP A 159 10.49 -4.80 14.40
C TRP A 159 10.85 -3.39 13.92
N TRP A 160 10.92 -2.43 14.84
CA TRP A 160 11.35 -1.08 14.51
C TRP A 160 12.74 -1.05 13.85
N THR A 161 13.68 -1.87 14.34
CA THR A 161 15.02 -2.05 13.76
C THR A 161 14.97 -2.50 12.30
N GLU A 162 14.03 -3.39 11.93
CA GLU A 162 13.85 -3.85 10.54
C GLU A 162 13.32 -2.72 9.65
N LEU A 163 12.40 -1.91 10.17
CA LEU A 163 11.89 -0.73 9.48
C LEU A 163 13.01 0.28 9.21
N GLU A 164 13.74 0.69 10.25
CA GLU A 164 14.68 1.82 10.18
C GLU A 164 15.97 1.50 9.40
N ARG A 165 16.30 0.22 9.22
CA ARG A 165 17.52 -0.22 8.51
C ARG A 165 17.24 -0.84 7.15
N VAL A 166 16.09 -1.49 6.95
CA VAL A 166 15.80 -2.23 5.72
C VAL A 166 14.63 -1.61 4.98
N LEU A 167 13.42 -1.66 5.55
CA LEU A 167 12.21 -1.31 4.79
C LEU A 167 12.22 0.15 4.34
N CYS A 168 12.63 1.08 5.21
CA CYS A 168 12.56 2.51 4.90
C CYS A 168 13.44 2.96 3.72
N ARG A 169 14.33 2.09 3.24
CA ARG A 169 15.29 2.35 2.17
C ARG A 169 14.85 1.74 0.83
N VAL A 170 13.65 1.18 0.77
CA VAL A 170 13.05 0.61 -0.45
C VAL A 170 12.27 1.70 -1.16
N PHE A 171 12.60 1.98 -2.41
CA PHE A 171 11.91 3.00 -3.22
C PHE A 171 11.35 2.42 -4.50
N LEU A 172 11.82 1.25 -4.93
CA LEU A 172 11.39 0.60 -6.14
C LEU A 172 10.77 -0.76 -5.87
N THR A 173 9.77 -1.12 -6.66
CA THR A 173 8.98 -2.32 -6.43
C THR A 173 9.78 -3.59 -6.74
N ASN A 174 10.81 -3.49 -7.59
CA ASN A 174 11.76 -4.58 -7.85
C ASN A 174 12.70 -4.87 -6.66
N GLU A 175 12.87 -3.95 -5.70
CA GLU A 175 13.71 -4.12 -4.50
C GLU A 175 12.98 -4.79 -3.32
N THR A 176 11.67 -4.94 -3.44
CA THR A 176 10.78 -5.30 -2.33
C THR A 176 10.95 -6.75 -1.86
N ILE A 177 11.15 -7.69 -2.80
CA ILE A 177 11.38 -9.11 -2.49
C ILE A 177 12.68 -9.25 -1.72
N ASP A 178 13.76 -8.64 -2.20
CA ASP A 178 15.06 -8.68 -1.55
C ASP A 178 14.99 -8.10 -0.13
N ALA A 179 14.18 -7.05 0.10
CA ALA A 179 14.03 -6.45 1.43
C ALA A 179 13.37 -7.39 2.43
N VAL A 180 12.34 -8.12 2.02
CA VAL A 180 11.69 -9.11 2.88
C VAL A 180 12.62 -10.31 3.12
N GLU A 181 13.35 -10.75 2.11
CA GLU A 181 14.34 -11.82 2.26
C GLU A 181 15.52 -11.43 3.16
N ASP A 182 15.98 -10.17 3.09
CA ASP A 182 16.99 -9.64 4.00
C ASP A 182 16.48 -9.67 5.45
N ILE A 183 15.22 -9.30 5.71
CA ILE A 183 14.62 -9.38 7.04
C ILE A 183 14.48 -10.82 7.52
N ARG A 184 14.02 -11.74 6.66
CA ARG A 184 13.96 -13.18 7.02
C ARG A 184 15.34 -13.70 7.41
N THR A 185 16.37 -13.31 6.65
CA THR A 185 17.77 -13.67 6.93
C THR A 185 18.24 -13.08 8.26
N LEU A 186 17.95 -11.79 8.54
CA LEU A 186 18.23 -11.14 9.82
C LEU A 186 17.57 -11.86 11.00
N ARG A 187 16.29 -12.24 10.87
CA ARG A 187 15.57 -12.96 11.93
C ARG A 187 16.22 -14.31 12.26
N SER A 188 16.77 -15.00 11.26
CA SER A 188 17.51 -16.25 11.46
C SER A 188 18.96 -16.05 11.92
N HIS A 189 19.56 -14.89 11.64
CA HIS A 189 20.96 -14.58 11.93
C HIS A 189 21.08 -13.12 12.44
N PRO A 190 20.64 -12.83 13.68
CA PRO A 190 20.59 -11.46 14.20
C PRO A 190 21.94 -10.74 14.25
N GLU A 191 23.04 -11.48 14.34
CA GLU A 191 24.41 -10.96 14.31
C GLU A 191 24.76 -10.22 13.02
N LEU A 192 24.06 -10.52 11.92
CA LEU A 192 24.24 -9.85 10.63
C LEU A 192 23.76 -8.40 10.63
N LEU A 193 23.06 -7.93 11.68
CA LEU A 193 22.64 -6.53 11.80
C LEU A 193 23.81 -5.55 11.63
N THR A 194 25.00 -5.94 12.10
CA THR A 194 26.24 -5.14 12.00
C THR A 194 26.65 -4.82 10.56
N GLN A 195 26.14 -5.58 9.58
CA GLN A 195 26.41 -5.38 8.15
C GLN A 195 25.41 -4.40 7.50
N ILE A 196 24.36 -3.98 8.23
CA ILE A 196 23.35 -3.04 7.72
C ILE A 196 23.40 -1.73 8.52
N ASN A 197 23.99 -0.73 7.89
CA ASN A 197 24.04 0.63 8.43
C ASN A 197 22.67 1.31 8.40
N MET A 198 22.46 2.21 9.37
CA MET A 198 21.37 3.18 9.34
C MET A 198 21.55 4.13 8.14
N PRO A 199 20.46 4.64 7.55
CA PRO A 199 20.54 5.66 6.50
C PRO A 199 21.04 7.03 7.03
N VAL A 200 20.98 7.24 8.35
CA VAL A 200 21.44 8.45 9.03
C VAL A 200 22.35 8.13 10.21
N GLY A 201 23.22 9.06 10.60
CA GLY A 201 24.15 8.86 11.71
C GLY A 201 23.51 8.79 13.11
N GLN A 202 22.28 9.29 13.28
CA GLN A 202 21.58 9.33 14.58
C GLN A 202 20.08 9.10 14.42
N ARG A 203 19.48 8.37 15.38
CA ARG A 203 18.03 8.07 15.47
C ARG A 203 17.22 9.27 15.99
N GLN A 204 17.27 10.41 15.32
CA GLN A 204 16.56 11.62 15.77
C GLN A 204 16.07 12.51 14.63
N GLY A 205 15.29 13.53 15.01
CA GLY A 205 14.81 14.56 14.08
C GLY A 205 13.91 14.00 12.98
N ALA A 206 14.14 14.46 11.75
CA ALA A 206 13.29 14.14 10.59
C ALA A 206 13.19 12.64 10.30
N PHE A 207 14.26 11.88 10.56
CA PHE A 207 14.29 10.43 10.35
C PHE A 207 13.30 9.71 11.27
N TYR A 208 13.47 9.89 12.57
CA TYR A 208 12.60 9.27 13.57
C TYR A 208 11.14 9.72 13.40
N ASN A 209 10.92 11.02 13.20
CA ASN A 209 9.58 11.57 13.04
C ASN A 209 8.88 10.98 11.81
N SER A 210 9.55 10.91 10.67
CA SER A 210 8.95 10.36 9.44
C SER A 210 8.58 8.89 9.62
N LEU A 211 9.50 8.04 10.10
CA LEU A 211 9.21 6.61 10.25
C LEU A 211 8.14 6.33 11.31
N ASN A 212 8.10 7.15 12.37
CA ASN A 212 7.05 7.03 13.37
C ASN A 212 5.70 7.37 12.75
N GLN A 213 5.64 8.40 11.89
CA GLN A 213 4.42 8.73 11.18
C GLN A 213 4.02 7.68 10.14
N VAL A 214 4.96 7.01 9.47
CA VAL A 214 4.63 5.85 8.61
C VAL A 214 3.83 4.80 9.40
N ALA A 215 4.30 4.45 10.59
CA ALA A 215 3.61 3.48 11.45
C ALA A 215 2.26 4.01 11.97
N VAL A 216 2.15 5.30 12.29
CA VAL A 216 0.90 5.94 12.74
C VAL A 216 -0.13 6.00 11.60
N HIS A 217 0.30 6.36 10.40
CA HIS A 217 -0.53 6.43 9.19
C HIS A 217 -1.03 5.03 8.81
N ALA A 218 -0.11 4.07 8.68
CA ALA A 218 -0.45 2.67 8.43
C ALA A 218 -1.31 2.08 9.56
N GLY A 219 -1.19 2.57 10.78
CA GLY A 219 -2.05 2.16 11.88
C GLY A 219 -3.46 2.75 11.82
N MET A 220 -3.73 3.74 10.98
CA MET A 220 -4.89 4.64 11.09
C MET A 220 -5.04 5.12 12.54
N ASN A 221 -3.95 5.63 13.12
CA ASN A 221 -3.85 6.02 14.54
C ASN A 221 -4.21 4.86 15.50
N HIS A 222 -3.53 3.72 15.29
CA HIS A 222 -3.63 2.47 16.08
C HIS A 222 -4.94 1.70 15.93
N LEU A 223 -5.79 2.02 14.97
CA LEU A 223 -6.99 1.24 14.67
C LEU A 223 -6.63 -0.15 14.11
N LEU A 224 -5.78 -0.19 13.08
CA LEU A 224 -5.46 -1.40 12.31
C LEU A 224 -4.21 -2.13 12.82
N LEU A 225 -3.24 -1.38 13.33
CA LEU A 225 -1.97 -1.91 13.80
C LEU A 225 -1.85 -1.77 15.31
N GLY A 226 -1.30 -2.80 15.93
CA GLY A 226 -0.82 -2.78 17.31
C GLY A 226 0.64 -2.36 17.38
N GLY A 227 1.04 -1.93 18.57
CA GLY A 227 2.43 -1.77 18.95
C GLY A 227 2.62 -2.43 20.31
N GLU A 228 3.73 -3.12 20.49
CA GLU A 228 4.12 -3.64 21.80
C GLU A 228 5.61 -3.45 22.03
N ASP A 229 5.94 -3.23 23.31
CA ASP A 229 7.31 -3.09 23.73
C ASP A 229 7.83 -4.44 24.24
N MET A 230 8.67 -5.09 23.44
CA MET A 230 9.22 -6.41 23.70
C MET A 230 10.72 -6.44 23.43
N GLU A 231 11.45 -7.38 24.04
CA GLU A 231 12.87 -7.55 23.77
C GLU A 231 13.14 -7.76 22.28
N CYS A 232 13.96 -6.88 21.72
CA CYS A 232 14.34 -6.91 20.33
C CYS A 232 15.36 -8.04 20.10
N PRO A 233 15.15 -8.93 19.11
CA PRO A 233 16.06 -10.06 18.86
C PRO A 233 17.44 -9.60 18.37
N TYR A 234 17.58 -8.32 17.97
CA TYR A 234 18.82 -7.75 17.42
C TYR A 234 19.74 -7.12 18.47
N GLY A 235 19.40 -7.25 19.76
CA GLY A 235 20.26 -6.82 20.86
C GLY A 235 19.63 -5.76 21.76
N VAL A 236 20.24 -5.56 22.93
CA VAL A 236 19.70 -4.71 24.01
C VAL A 236 19.79 -3.21 23.75
N THR A 237 20.63 -2.78 22.79
CA THR A 237 20.77 -1.38 22.37
C THR A 237 19.74 -0.96 21.33
N GLU A 238 18.96 -1.92 20.81
CA GLU A 238 17.93 -1.71 19.81
C GLU A 238 16.60 -1.36 20.47
N LEU A 239 15.77 -0.58 19.74
CA LEU A 239 14.47 -0.17 20.26
C LEU A 239 13.57 -1.39 20.42
N LYS A 240 13.09 -1.61 21.65
CA LYS A 240 12.15 -2.66 22.03
C LYS A 240 10.75 -2.37 21.51
N ARG A 241 10.56 -2.25 20.19
CA ARG A 241 9.29 -1.85 19.58
C ARG A 241 8.96 -2.75 18.39
N ARG A 242 7.80 -3.40 18.45
CA ARG A 242 7.26 -4.24 17.37
C ARG A 242 5.91 -3.71 16.91
N HIS A 243 5.70 -3.66 15.60
CA HIS A 243 4.44 -3.30 14.96
C HIS A 243 3.80 -4.55 14.36
N PHE A 244 2.51 -4.75 14.59
CA PHE A 244 1.80 -5.94 14.09
C PHE A 244 0.38 -5.63 13.63
N ILE A 245 -0.14 -6.46 12.73
CA ILE A 245 -1.54 -6.41 12.29
C ILE A 245 -2.42 -6.95 13.42
N ARG A 246 -3.39 -6.16 13.87
CA ARG A 246 -4.39 -6.64 14.83
C ARG A 246 -5.26 -7.72 14.16
N LYS A 247 -5.51 -8.82 14.88
CA LYS A 247 -6.17 -10.03 14.33
C LYS A 247 -7.51 -9.72 13.66
N ASP A 248 -8.32 -8.86 14.28
CA ASP A 248 -9.67 -8.50 13.79
C ASP A 248 -9.64 -7.82 12.41
N TRP A 249 -8.53 -7.20 12.03
CA TRP A 249 -8.37 -6.48 10.77
C TRP A 249 -7.60 -7.27 9.70
N LEU A 250 -7.03 -8.42 10.04
CA LEU A 250 -6.20 -9.20 9.12
C LEU A 250 -6.97 -9.61 7.86
N GLY A 251 -8.23 -10.03 8.01
CA GLY A 251 -9.10 -10.41 6.89
C GLY A 251 -9.36 -9.23 5.95
N MET A 252 -9.60 -8.04 6.50
CA MET A 252 -9.82 -6.81 5.74
C MET A 252 -8.56 -6.40 4.95
N ILE A 253 -7.39 -6.44 5.60
CA ILE A 253 -6.10 -6.10 4.97
C ILE A 253 -5.78 -7.07 3.83
N ARG A 254 -5.95 -8.37 4.06
CA ARG A 254 -5.81 -9.40 3.04
C ARG A 254 -6.73 -9.14 1.85
N LYS A 255 -8.00 -8.84 2.12
CA LYS A 255 -8.99 -8.52 1.07
C LYS A 255 -8.62 -7.27 0.27
N ALA A 256 -8.22 -6.19 0.93
CA ALA A 256 -7.83 -4.93 0.27
C ALA A 256 -6.58 -5.08 -0.61
N LEU A 257 -5.66 -5.97 -0.24
CA LEU A 257 -4.49 -6.30 -1.05
C LEU A 257 -4.77 -7.32 -2.17
N SER A 258 -6.03 -7.75 -2.34
CA SER A 258 -6.41 -8.87 -3.22
C SER A 258 -5.63 -10.15 -2.90
N ASN A 259 -5.40 -10.40 -1.60
CA ASN A 259 -4.73 -11.57 -1.08
C ASN A 259 -5.74 -12.52 -0.44
N ASN A 260 -6.28 -13.46 -1.23
CA ASN A 260 -7.31 -14.41 -0.79
C ASN A 260 -6.77 -15.54 0.13
N GLY A 261 -5.52 -15.48 0.62
CA GLY A 261 -5.06 -16.30 1.75
C GLY A 261 -4.89 -17.80 1.52
N GLY A 262 -4.82 -18.28 0.27
CA GLY A 262 -4.48 -19.68 0.00
C GLY A 262 -3.04 -20.00 0.40
N SER A 263 -2.84 -20.71 1.50
CA SER A 263 -1.54 -21.03 2.11
C SER A 263 -0.65 -21.99 1.29
N ASP A 264 -1.21 -22.71 0.32
CA ASP A 264 -0.50 -23.80 -0.38
C ASP A 264 0.25 -23.35 -1.64
N GLN A 265 0.69 -22.09 -1.65
CA GLN A 265 1.33 -21.46 -2.82
C GLN A 265 2.85 -21.64 -2.77
N CYS A 266 3.34 -22.82 -3.14
CA CYS A 266 4.77 -23.07 -3.29
C CYS A 266 5.43 -22.17 -4.37
N ALA A 267 6.66 -21.78 -4.06
CA ALA A 267 7.69 -21.04 -4.82
C ALA A 267 7.46 -19.54 -5.16
N THR A 268 6.35 -19.11 -5.75
CA THR A 268 6.18 -17.68 -6.13
C THR A 268 4.75 -17.14 -6.00
N GLY A 269 3.73 -17.99 -5.86
CA GLY A 269 2.33 -17.55 -5.79
C GLY A 269 1.94 -16.91 -4.45
N GLY A 270 2.64 -17.27 -3.36
CA GLY A 270 2.35 -16.99 -1.94
C GLY A 270 2.49 -15.55 -1.49
N SER A 271 3.52 -14.89 -2.02
CA SER A 271 4.04 -13.64 -1.47
C SER A 271 3.11 -12.48 -1.81
N ALA A 272 2.66 -11.76 -0.78
CA ALA A 272 1.94 -10.50 -0.93
C ALA A 272 2.83 -9.45 -1.63
N ILE A 273 4.12 -9.43 -1.33
CA ILE A 273 5.10 -8.53 -1.94
C ILE A 273 5.22 -8.75 -3.45
N ALA A 274 5.27 -10.01 -3.90
CA ALA A 274 5.38 -10.32 -5.33
C ALA A 274 4.16 -9.84 -6.14
N ARG A 275 3.04 -9.52 -5.48
CA ARG A 275 1.80 -9.02 -6.09
C ARG A 275 1.71 -7.50 -6.19
N LEU A 276 2.70 -6.76 -5.66
CA LEU A 276 2.68 -5.30 -5.69
C LEU A 276 2.74 -4.77 -7.13
N PRO A 277 1.79 -3.93 -7.56
CA PRO A 277 1.97 -3.12 -8.75
C PRO A 277 2.91 -1.93 -8.45
N ALA A 278 3.61 -1.45 -9.46
CA ALA A 278 4.27 -0.15 -9.45
C ALA A 278 3.22 0.96 -9.41
N ALA A 279 3.57 2.07 -8.77
CA ALA A 279 2.75 3.27 -8.67
C ALA A 279 2.54 3.90 -10.07
N PRO A 280 1.35 4.49 -10.31
CA PRO A 280 1.08 5.24 -11.53
C PRO A 280 2.01 6.45 -11.67
N MET A 281 2.23 6.85 -12.92
CA MET A 281 2.85 8.11 -13.29
C MET A 281 1.74 9.12 -13.59
N PHE A 282 1.81 10.32 -13.03
CA PHE A 282 0.83 11.38 -13.29
C PHE A 282 1.45 12.49 -14.10
N SER A 283 0.67 13.06 -15.01
CA SER A 283 1.10 14.22 -15.79
C SER A 283 0.86 15.54 -15.05
N ASP A 284 -0.12 15.57 -14.14
CA ASP A 284 -0.45 16.76 -13.33
C ASP A 284 -1.03 16.44 -11.93
N GLU A 285 -1.32 17.49 -11.16
CA GLU A 285 -1.89 17.40 -9.80
C GLU A 285 -3.32 16.88 -9.80
N ASN A 286 -4.11 17.21 -10.82
CA ASN A 286 -5.52 16.83 -10.87
C ASN A 286 -5.65 15.33 -11.10
N GLU A 287 -4.86 14.75 -12.02
CA GLU A 287 -4.77 13.31 -12.20
C GLU A 287 -4.33 12.59 -10.91
N TYR A 288 -3.33 13.15 -10.22
CA TYR A 288 -2.85 12.62 -8.94
C TYR A 288 -3.97 12.56 -7.88
N PHE A 289 -4.66 13.68 -7.65
CA PHE A 289 -5.70 13.75 -6.63
C PHE A 289 -6.97 12.99 -7.03
N SER A 290 -7.30 12.96 -8.32
CA SER A 290 -8.39 12.15 -8.86
C SER A 290 -8.15 10.66 -8.63
N TYR A 291 -6.92 10.18 -8.83
CA TYR A 291 -6.52 8.82 -8.51
C TYR A 291 -6.56 8.55 -7.01
N LEU A 292 -5.91 9.41 -6.21
CA LEU A 292 -5.69 9.17 -4.79
C LEU A 292 -7.03 9.15 -4.03
N GLY A 293 -7.91 10.11 -4.36
CA GLY A 293 -9.23 10.28 -3.76
C GLY A 293 -10.40 9.62 -4.50
N ALA A 294 -10.13 8.76 -5.49
CA ALA A 294 -11.16 8.03 -6.23
C ALA A 294 -12.12 7.28 -5.29
N PRO A 295 -13.41 7.10 -5.64
CA PRO A 295 -14.34 6.39 -4.78
C PRO A 295 -13.85 4.98 -4.42
N VAL A 296 -14.08 4.58 -3.18
CA VAL A 296 -13.79 3.23 -2.70
C VAL A 296 -15.04 2.37 -2.91
N THR A 297 -14.86 1.24 -3.58
CA THR A 297 -15.94 0.25 -3.77
C THR A 297 -16.29 -0.37 -2.42
N PRO A 298 -17.58 -0.50 -2.06
CA PRO A 298 -18.00 -1.13 -0.81
C PRO A 298 -17.38 -2.52 -0.61
N MET A 299 -17.03 -2.86 0.64
CA MET A 299 -16.34 -4.11 0.95
C MET A 299 -17.15 -5.36 0.56
N ASN A 300 -18.49 -5.31 0.63
CA ASN A 300 -19.37 -6.41 0.24
C ASN A 300 -19.45 -6.63 -1.28
N VAL A 301 -19.33 -5.56 -2.08
CA VAL A 301 -19.30 -5.60 -3.55
C VAL A 301 -17.90 -5.93 -4.07
N HIS A 302 -16.87 -5.77 -3.25
CA HIS A 302 -15.51 -6.23 -3.55
C HIS A 302 -15.46 -7.77 -3.52
N VAL A 303 -15.96 -8.39 -4.59
CA VAL A 303 -15.89 -9.84 -4.82
C VAL A 303 -14.64 -10.08 -5.65
N THR A 304 -13.52 -10.39 -4.98
CA THR A 304 -12.40 -11.04 -5.63
C THR A 304 -12.77 -12.51 -5.82
N SER A 305 -13.51 -12.82 -6.89
CA SER A 305 -13.68 -14.22 -7.29
C SER A 305 -12.28 -14.84 -7.39
N ALA A 306 -12.10 -15.97 -6.71
CA ALA A 306 -10.82 -16.65 -6.73
C ALA A 306 -10.54 -17.05 -8.18
N LEU A 307 -9.40 -16.63 -8.71
CA LEU A 307 -9.02 -16.97 -10.08
C LEU A 307 -8.99 -18.49 -10.23
N THR A 308 -9.70 -18.99 -11.24
CA THR A 308 -9.68 -20.41 -11.58
C THR A 308 -8.24 -20.83 -11.90
N SER A 309 -7.85 -22.03 -11.47
CA SER A 309 -6.48 -22.50 -11.65
C SER A 309 -6.41 -23.99 -11.91
N VAL A 310 -5.33 -24.42 -12.54
CA VAL A 310 -5.02 -25.83 -12.76
C VAL A 310 -3.56 -26.12 -12.43
N VAL A 311 -3.25 -27.38 -12.08
CA VAL A 311 -1.86 -27.81 -11.88
C VAL A 311 -1.32 -28.35 -13.20
N MET A 312 -0.23 -27.74 -13.70
CA MET A 312 0.50 -28.19 -14.88
C MET A 312 1.96 -28.44 -14.52
N GLN A 313 2.45 -29.67 -14.73
CA GLN A 313 3.84 -30.04 -14.42
C GLN A 313 4.25 -29.71 -12.97
N GLY A 314 3.33 -29.90 -12.02
CA GLY A 314 3.55 -29.61 -10.59
C GLY A 314 3.42 -28.14 -10.21
N GLU A 315 3.16 -27.24 -11.16
CA GLU A 315 3.00 -25.80 -10.93
C GLU A 315 1.52 -25.40 -11.06
N ARG A 316 1.02 -24.57 -10.13
CA ARG A 316 -0.31 -23.99 -10.24
C ARG A 316 -0.30 -22.86 -11.27
N VAL A 317 -1.15 -22.97 -12.27
CA VAL A 317 -1.31 -22.02 -13.38
C VAL A 317 -2.72 -21.44 -13.32
N PHE A 318 -2.83 -20.11 -13.26
CA PHE A 318 -4.13 -19.43 -13.24
C PHE A 318 -4.70 -19.27 -14.64
N PHE A 319 -6.00 -19.44 -14.79
CA PHE A 319 -6.74 -19.19 -16.02
C PHE A 319 -7.46 -17.85 -15.91
N LEU A 320 -7.24 -16.98 -16.89
CA LEU A 320 -7.90 -15.68 -16.98
C LEU A 320 -8.84 -15.66 -18.18
N SER A 321 -10.06 -15.18 -17.96
CA SER A 321 -11.08 -14.98 -18.99
C SER A 321 -11.05 -13.54 -19.53
N GLU A 322 -10.96 -13.38 -20.85
CA GLU A 322 -11.11 -12.07 -21.50
C GLU A 322 -12.55 -11.55 -21.36
N GLY A 323 -12.71 -10.25 -21.11
CA GLY A 323 -14.00 -9.60 -20.86
C GLY A 323 -14.44 -9.68 -19.39
N GLU A 324 -13.91 -10.63 -18.63
CA GLU A 324 -14.19 -10.79 -17.19
C GLU A 324 -12.99 -10.40 -16.33
N SER A 325 -11.86 -11.08 -16.53
CA SER A 325 -10.63 -10.89 -15.75
C SER A 325 -9.71 -9.80 -16.34
N TYR A 326 -9.71 -9.66 -17.66
CA TYR A 326 -8.85 -8.70 -18.38
C TYR A 326 -9.39 -8.35 -19.77
N LYS A 327 -8.75 -7.36 -20.41
CA LYS A 327 -8.85 -7.00 -21.82
C LYS A 327 -7.44 -6.96 -22.42
N VAL A 328 -7.30 -7.33 -23.69
CA VAL A 328 -6.02 -7.20 -24.41
C VAL A 328 -5.79 -5.73 -24.75
N LEU A 329 -4.60 -5.21 -24.44
CA LEU A 329 -4.21 -3.86 -24.83
C LEU A 329 -3.41 -3.89 -26.13
N SER A 330 -2.27 -4.58 -26.11
CA SER A 330 -1.36 -4.70 -27.25
C SER A 330 -0.28 -5.73 -26.97
N GLY A 331 0.06 -6.56 -27.96
CA GLY A 331 1.19 -7.50 -27.85
C GLY A 331 1.03 -8.44 -26.65
N GLN A 332 1.89 -8.29 -25.64
CA GLN A 332 1.88 -9.09 -24.40
C GLN A 332 1.39 -8.30 -23.19
N ASP A 333 0.73 -7.16 -23.39
CA ASP A 333 0.15 -6.35 -22.33
C ASP A 333 -1.37 -6.60 -22.20
N ILE A 334 -1.81 -6.88 -20.98
CA ILE A 334 -3.23 -6.99 -20.62
C ILE A 334 -3.61 -5.94 -19.57
N LEU A 335 -4.88 -5.58 -19.54
CA LEU A 335 -5.46 -4.62 -18.60
C LEU A 335 -6.63 -5.26 -17.86
N GLY A 336 -6.82 -4.94 -16.60
CA GLY A 336 -7.98 -5.45 -15.88
C GLY A 336 -8.13 -4.84 -14.49
N PRO A 337 -9.20 -5.20 -13.78
CA PRO A 337 -9.47 -4.70 -12.45
C PRO A 337 -8.34 -5.05 -11.47
N VAL A 338 -8.01 -4.13 -10.56
CA VAL A 338 -7.11 -4.36 -9.42
C VAL A 338 -7.53 -5.64 -8.69
N ALA A 339 -8.82 -5.80 -8.41
CA ALA A 339 -9.38 -6.98 -7.73
C ALA A 339 -9.01 -8.31 -8.41
N SER A 340 -8.87 -8.33 -9.74
CA SER A 340 -8.55 -9.54 -10.50
C SER A 340 -7.03 -9.69 -10.67
N LEU A 341 -6.36 -8.68 -11.24
CA LEU A 341 -4.97 -8.79 -11.65
C LEU A 341 -3.97 -8.56 -10.51
N CYS A 342 -4.38 -7.95 -9.39
CA CYS A 342 -3.52 -7.90 -8.21
C CYS A 342 -3.40 -9.24 -7.47
N GLN A 343 -4.25 -10.23 -7.77
CA GLN A 343 -4.08 -11.59 -7.24
C GLN A 343 -2.82 -12.30 -7.81
N LEU A 344 -2.35 -11.86 -8.97
CA LEU A 344 -1.22 -12.46 -9.67
C LEU A 344 0.13 -11.93 -9.14
N ALA A 345 1.02 -12.84 -8.78
CA ALA A 345 2.40 -12.51 -8.42
C ALA A 345 3.28 -12.31 -9.66
N ARG A 346 4.33 -11.49 -9.57
CA ARG A 346 5.42 -11.49 -10.56
C ARG A 346 6.05 -12.89 -10.62
N GLY A 347 6.33 -13.36 -11.82
CA GLY A 347 6.79 -14.73 -12.09
C GLY A 347 5.69 -15.79 -12.06
N GLN A 348 4.43 -15.44 -11.75
CA GLN A 348 3.32 -16.38 -11.79
C GLN A 348 3.03 -16.79 -13.24
N ARG A 349 2.89 -18.11 -13.48
CA ARG A 349 2.42 -18.61 -14.76
C ARG A 349 0.90 -18.54 -14.86
N ILE A 350 0.41 -18.11 -16.01
CA ILE A 350 -1.01 -17.94 -16.33
C ILE A 350 -1.35 -18.49 -17.72
N ILE A 351 -2.64 -18.69 -17.98
CA ILE A 351 -3.25 -19.01 -19.27
C ILE A 351 -4.27 -17.92 -19.57
N LEU A 352 -4.30 -17.47 -20.82
CA LEU A 352 -5.22 -16.46 -21.31
C LEU A 352 -6.26 -17.13 -22.19
N SER A 353 -7.55 -16.86 -21.95
CA SER A 353 -8.63 -17.45 -22.74
C SER A 353 -8.59 -17.12 -24.24
N HIS A 354 -7.92 -16.04 -24.66
CA HIS A 354 -7.77 -15.69 -26.07
C HIS A 354 -6.58 -16.38 -26.74
N ASP A 355 -5.64 -16.93 -25.97
CA ASP A 355 -4.49 -17.68 -26.47
C ASP A 355 -4.24 -18.93 -25.62
N GLU A 356 -4.99 -19.98 -25.95
CA GLU A 356 -4.94 -21.29 -25.29
C GLU A 356 -3.77 -22.16 -25.79
N GLN A 357 -2.91 -21.64 -26.66
CA GLN A 357 -1.74 -22.39 -27.18
C GLN A 357 -0.51 -22.20 -26.29
N TRP A 358 -0.46 -21.12 -25.51
CA TRP A 358 0.69 -20.75 -24.70
C TRP A 358 0.31 -20.43 -23.26
N THR A 359 1.21 -20.79 -22.36
CA THR A 359 1.27 -20.20 -21.03
C THR A 359 2.12 -18.93 -21.05
N TYR A 360 1.82 -18.03 -20.14
CA TYR A 360 2.46 -16.74 -19.99
C TYR A 360 3.00 -16.58 -18.57
N LEU A 361 4.10 -15.85 -18.41
CA LEU A 361 4.64 -15.42 -17.11
C LEU A 361 4.31 -13.94 -16.90
N VAL A 362 3.88 -13.60 -15.70
CA VAL A 362 3.70 -12.20 -15.28
C VAL A 362 5.07 -11.56 -15.05
N GLU A 363 5.44 -10.56 -15.83
CA GLU A 363 6.74 -9.90 -15.69
C GLU A 363 6.66 -8.62 -14.86
N ALA A 364 5.74 -7.74 -15.24
CA ALA A 364 5.58 -6.44 -14.61
C ALA A 364 4.10 -6.11 -14.41
N LYS A 365 3.86 -5.21 -13.46
CA LYS A 365 2.54 -4.78 -13.04
C LYS A 365 2.61 -3.30 -12.74
N ASP A 366 1.81 -2.52 -13.45
CA ASP A 366 1.75 -1.07 -13.33
C ASP A 366 0.31 -0.69 -13.03
N LEU A 367 0.09 0.03 -11.94
CA LEU A 367 -1.22 0.57 -11.64
C LEU A 367 -1.44 1.78 -12.57
N LEU A 368 -2.57 1.82 -13.28
CA LEU A 368 -2.90 2.93 -14.18
C LEU A 368 -3.82 3.94 -13.52
N ASP A 369 -4.78 3.44 -12.74
CA ASP A 369 -5.67 4.25 -11.92
C ASP A 369 -6.05 3.49 -10.63
N ALA A 370 -7.01 4.01 -9.86
CA ALA A 370 -7.40 3.43 -8.57
C ALA A 370 -7.98 2.01 -8.67
N ASN A 371 -8.44 1.59 -9.85
CA ASN A 371 -9.18 0.36 -10.10
C ASN A 371 -8.60 -0.50 -11.23
N VAL A 372 -7.66 0.01 -12.03
CA VAL A 372 -7.12 -0.67 -13.22
C VAL A 372 -5.62 -0.90 -13.11
N VAL A 373 -5.20 -2.14 -13.39
CA VAL A 373 -3.80 -2.54 -13.47
C VAL A 373 -3.49 -3.00 -14.89
N LYS A 374 -2.34 -2.56 -15.38
CA LYS A 374 -1.67 -3.10 -16.55
C LYS A 374 -0.71 -4.20 -16.12
N VAL A 375 -0.73 -5.33 -16.82
CA VAL A 375 0.20 -6.44 -16.61
C VAL A 375 0.94 -6.72 -17.90
N ARG A 376 2.28 -6.69 -17.83
CA ARG A 376 3.14 -7.15 -18.92
C ARG A 376 3.41 -8.64 -18.75
N LEU A 377 3.22 -9.37 -19.83
CA LEU A 377 3.41 -10.81 -19.87
C LEU A 377 4.62 -11.15 -20.74
N ARG A 378 5.17 -12.35 -20.53
CA ARG A 378 6.10 -13.00 -21.47
C ARG A 378 5.65 -14.42 -21.75
N ARG A 379 5.69 -14.82 -23.02
CA ARG A 379 5.43 -16.23 -23.40
C ARG A 379 6.40 -17.17 -22.68
N ALA A 380 5.85 -18.24 -22.13
CA ALA A 380 6.60 -19.18 -21.30
C ALA A 380 6.73 -20.55 -21.97
N ARG A 381 5.65 -21.33 -22.04
CA ARG A 381 5.65 -22.70 -22.58
C ARG A 381 4.41 -22.96 -23.42
N PRO A 382 4.52 -23.75 -24.51
CA PRO A 382 3.34 -24.17 -25.27
C PRO A 382 2.51 -25.16 -24.44
N ILE A 383 1.20 -25.17 -24.68
CA ILE A 383 0.26 -26.06 -24.01
C ILE A 383 0.02 -27.28 -24.90
N SER A 384 0.50 -28.44 -24.46
CA SER A 384 0.37 -29.70 -25.20
C SER A 384 -0.95 -30.42 -24.97
N ASN A 385 -1.69 -30.11 -23.89
CA ASN A 385 -2.95 -30.75 -23.57
C ASN A 385 -4.08 -29.72 -23.39
N ILE A 386 -4.77 -29.41 -24.51
CA ILE A 386 -5.84 -28.41 -24.54
C ILE A 386 -7.12 -28.83 -23.78
N GLN A 387 -7.31 -30.14 -23.52
CA GLN A 387 -8.49 -30.63 -22.82
C GLN A 387 -8.56 -30.11 -21.38
N VAL A 388 -7.41 -29.87 -20.76
CA VAL A 388 -7.31 -29.28 -19.42
C VAL A 388 -7.89 -27.86 -19.38
N ILE A 389 -7.70 -27.09 -20.45
CA ILE A 389 -8.24 -25.73 -20.56
C ILE A 389 -9.76 -25.77 -20.79
N ARG A 390 -10.23 -26.68 -21.65
CA ARG A 390 -11.66 -26.85 -21.93
C ARG A 390 -12.46 -27.24 -20.68
N ALA A 391 -11.89 -28.07 -19.80
CA ALA A 391 -12.50 -28.40 -18.52
C ALA A 391 -12.67 -27.17 -17.60
N LEU A 392 -11.72 -26.23 -17.62
CA LEU A 392 -11.81 -24.98 -16.84
C LEU A 392 -12.92 -24.04 -17.35
N ARG A 393 -13.23 -24.07 -18.65
CA ARG A 393 -14.34 -23.30 -19.23
C ARG A 393 -15.70 -23.99 -18.99
N GLY A 394 -15.73 -25.33 -18.98
CA GLY A 394 -16.95 -26.13 -18.81
C GLY A 394 -17.56 -26.11 -17.39
N ASN A 395 -16.77 -25.76 -16.38
CA ASN A 395 -17.23 -25.64 -14.98
C ASN A 395 -17.89 -24.29 -14.65
N ALA A 396 -18.12 -23.40 -15.63
CA ALA A 396 -18.86 -22.16 -15.43
C ALA A 396 -20.40 -22.32 -15.42
N ASN A 397 -20.91 -23.55 -15.56
CA ASN A 397 -22.33 -23.90 -15.47
C ASN A 397 -22.63 -24.92 -14.35
N GLY A 398 -21.85 -24.91 -13.26
CA GLY A 398 -22.04 -25.76 -12.09
C GLY A 398 -22.56 -24.99 -10.89
#